data_AF-A0AAV8RZL1-F1
#
_entry.id   AF-A0AAV8RZL1-F1
#
_cell.length_a   1.000
_cell.length_b   1.000
_cell.length_c   1.000
_cell.angle_alpha   90.00
_cell.angle_beta   90.00
_cell.angle_gamma   90.00
#
_symmetry.space_group_name_H-M   'P 1'
#
loop_
_entity.id
_entity.type
_entity.pdbx_description
1 polymer ?
#
loop_
_entity_poly.entity_id
_entity_poly.type
_entity_poly.pdbx_seq_one_letter_code
_entity_poly.pdbx_strand_id
1 'polypeptide(L)'
;MALKVGALSTVNRQFPSSAAASLVLPRSVTKSVYRNDIGRRGLLTLLISTATVPEVADPKKALLQEYLKRSKENKAKNDKERLDDYYRRNYKDYFEFIEGSVKDKTEELLSESEKDILKWLQKNRK
;
A
#
# COMPACT_ATOMS: atom_id res chain seq x y z
N MET A 1 69.63 -3.57 -23.77
CA MET A 1 68.62 -2.77 -23.04
C MET A 1 67.58 -3.73 -22.50
N ALA A 2 67.46 -3.83 -21.16
CA ALA A 2 66.61 -4.80 -20.49
C ALA A 2 65.19 -4.23 -20.29
N LEU A 3 64.17 -4.93 -20.80
CA LEU A 3 62.77 -4.60 -20.56
C LEU A 3 62.30 -5.38 -19.32
N LYS A 4 62.06 -4.64 -18.23
CA LYS A 4 61.50 -5.15 -16.97
C LYS A 4 60.02 -5.47 -17.16
N VAL A 5 59.65 -6.71 -16.89
CA VAL A 5 58.28 -7.21 -16.81
C VAL A 5 57.60 -6.54 -15.60
N GLY A 6 56.55 -5.77 -15.85
CA GLY A 6 55.73 -5.13 -14.80
C GLY A 6 54.81 -6.15 -14.13
N ALA A 7 54.92 -6.24 -12.81
CA ALA A 7 54.09 -7.11 -11.97
C ALA A 7 52.65 -6.57 -11.86
N LEU A 8 51.68 -7.47 -12.03
CA LEU A 8 50.27 -7.25 -11.71
C LEU A 8 50.10 -7.15 -10.18
N SER A 9 49.67 -6.00 -9.68
CA SER A 9 49.31 -5.79 -8.28
C SER A 9 47.82 -6.07 -8.07
N THR A 10 47.50 -7.21 -7.46
CA THR A 10 46.18 -7.53 -6.92
C THR A 10 45.89 -6.68 -5.68
N VAL A 11 44.89 -5.79 -5.75
CA VAL A 11 44.43 -5.03 -4.58
C VAL A 11 43.57 -5.95 -3.71
N ASN A 12 44.22 -6.61 -2.76
CA ASN A 12 43.59 -7.36 -1.67
C ASN A 12 43.01 -6.36 -0.65
N ARG A 13 41.71 -6.05 -0.73
CA ARG A 13 41.01 -5.33 0.34
C ARG A 13 40.64 -6.32 1.45
N GLN A 14 41.54 -6.45 2.41
CA GLN A 14 41.29 -7.12 3.68
C GLN A 14 40.27 -6.29 4.47
N PHE A 15 39.04 -6.80 4.60
CA PHE A 15 38.05 -6.24 5.52
C PHE A 15 38.50 -6.51 6.98
N PRO A 16 38.47 -5.52 7.89
CA PRO A 16 38.71 -5.78 9.30
C PRO A 16 37.56 -6.62 9.87
N SER A 17 37.89 -7.84 10.27
CA SER A 17 37.05 -8.73 11.08
C SER A 17 36.70 -8.04 12.40
N SER A 18 35.48 -7.50 12.50
CA SER A 18 34.92 -7.04 13.76
C SER A 18 34.38 -8.26 14.51
N ALA A 19 34.90 -8.49 15.70
CA ALA A 19 34.53 -9.58 16.59
C ALA A 19 33.00 -9.60 16.81
N ALA A 20 32.40 -10.77 16.60
CA ALA A 20 30.99 -11.04 16.86
C ALA A 20 30.72 -10.95 18.37
N ALA A 21 30.18 -9.81 18.82
CA ALA A 21 29.50 -9.71 20.11
C ALA A 21 28.06 -10.22 19.93
N SER A 22 27.84 -11.49 20.27
CA SER A 22 26.52 -12.12 20.32
C SER A 22 25.70 -11.56 21.49
N LEU A 23 24.81 -10.61 21.20
CA LEU A 23 23.75 -10.22 22.13
C LEU A 23 22.61 -11.26 22.05
N VAL A 24 22.67 -12.27 22.91
CA VAL A 24 21.57 -13.20 23.14
C VAL A 24 20.49 -12.46 23.95
N LEU A 25 19.42 -12.01 23.29
CA LEU A 25 18.20 -11.59 23.99
C LEU A 25 17.47 -12.84 24.52
N PRO A 26 17.05 -12.87 25.80
CA PRO A 26 16.16 -13.93 26.26
C PRO A 26 14.77 -13.74 25.63
N ARG A 27 14.37 -14.71 24.79
CA ARG A 27 13.00 -14.84 24.25
C ARG A 27 12.05 -15.18 25.41
N SER A 28 11.29 -14.21 25.90
CA SER A 28 10.20 -14.46 26.83
C SER A 28 9.02 -15.12 26.09
N VAL A 29 8.81 -16.41 26.35
CA VAL A 29 7.59 -17.11 25.90
C VAL A 29 6.51 -16.86 26.95
N THR A 30 5.66 -15.85 26.74
CA THR A 30 4.44 -15.71 27.52
C THR A 30 3.38 -16.67 26.95
N LYS A 31 3.15 -17.78 27.65
CA LYS A 31 1.95 -18.61 27.42
C LYS A 31 0.74 -17.80 27.89
N SER A 32 0.03 -17.17 26.96
CA SER A 32 -1.25 -16.53 27.27
C SER A 32 -2.32 -17.59 27.39
N VAL A 33 -2.83 -17.72 28.62
CA VAL A 33 -3.95 -18.56 29.03
C VAL A 33 -5.18 -18.30 28.18
N TYR A 34 -5.78 -19.35 27.64
CA TYR A 34 -7.15 -19.33 27.12
C TYR A 34 -8.10 -18.94 28.25
N ARG A 35 -8.64 -17.72 28.19
CA ARG A 35 -9.85 -17.37 28.94
C ARG A 35 -11.03 -17.41 27.98
N ASN A 36 -11.97 -18.28 28.34
CA ASN A 36 -13.19 -18.60 27.62
C ASN A 36 -14.08 -17.36 27.39
N ASP A 37 -14.61 -17.31 26.17
CA ASP A 37 -15.94 -16.88 25.76
C ASP A 37 -16.72 -15.89 26.63
N ILE A 38 -16.66 -14.61 26.25
CA ILE A 38 -17.79 -13.71 26.35
C ILE A 38 -18.06 -13.22 24.93
N GLY A 39 -19.10 -13.77 24.31
CA GLY A 39 -19.48 -13.53 22.93
C GLY A 39 -19.60 -12.04 22.62
N ARG A 40 -18.96 -11.61 21.54
CA ARG A 40 -18.92 -10.23 21.02
C ARG A 40 -20.27 -9.72 20.46
N ARG A 41 -21.40 -10.21 20.97
CA ARG A 41 -22.75 -9.96 20.44
C ARG A 41 -23.77 -9.61 21.54
N GLY A 42 -23.30 -9.01 22.64
CA GLY A 42 -24.15 -8.56 23.72
C GLY A 42 -24.07 -7.05 23.91
N LEU A 43 -25.22 -6.39 23.70
CA LEU A 43 -25.53 -5.00 24.06
C LEU A 43 -24.79 -3.91 23.27
N LEU A 44 -25.46 -3.33 22.28
CA LEU A 44 -25.64 -1.88 22.13
C LEU A 44 -26.70 -1.62 21.04
N THR A 45 -27.96 -2.04 21.28
CA THR A 45 -29.12 -1.52 20.55
C THR A 45 -29.40 -0.11 21.04
N LEU A 46 -28.74 0.87 20.43
CA LEU A 46 -28.99 2.28 20.68
C LEU A 46 -30.35 2.66 20.05
N LEU A 47 -31.40 2.73 20.88
CA LEU A 47 -32.68 3.34 20.53
C LEU A 47 -32.45 4.82 20.18
N ILE A 48 -32.68 5.20 18.92
CA ILE A 48 -32.63 6.60 18.47
C ILE A 48 -34.00 7.22 18.78
N SER A 49 -34.12 7.88 19.93
CA SER A 49 -35.24 8.78 20.22
C SER A 49 -35.03 10.10 19.48
N THR A 50 -35.92 10.44 18.54
CA THR A 50 -35.93 11.75 17.87
C THR A 50 -36.56 12.79 18.78
N ALA A 51 -35.76 13.40 19.66
CA ALA A 51 -36.13 14.62 20.36
C ALA A 51 -35.81 15.83 19.46
N THR A 52 -36.84 16.57 19.06
CA THR A 52 -36.69 17.87 18.39
C THR A 52 -36.19 18.90 19.40
N VAL A 53 -34.87 19.07 19.45
CA VAL A 53 -34.18 20.10 20.26
C VAL A 53 -34.18 21.41 19.47
N PRO A 54 -34.55 22.56 20.08
CA PRO A 54 -34.53 23.85 19.40
C PRO A 54 -33.11 24.20 18.95
N GLU A 55 -33.02 24.68 17.71
CA GLU A 55 -31.80 25.00 16.97
C GLU A 55 -31.13 26.26 17.54
N VAL A 56 -30.45 26.12 18.67
CA VAL A 56 -29.35 27.04 18.99
C VAL A 56 -28.18 26.58 18.11
N ALA A 57 -27.79 27.42 17.16
CA ALA A 57 -26.73 27.17 16.19
C ALA A 57 -25.37 27.04 16.90
N ASP A 58 -25.11 25.87 17.50
CA ASP A 58 -23.80 25.55 18.02
C ASP A 58 -22.81 25.56 16.84
N PRO A 59 -21.75 26.39 16.86
CA PRO A 59 -20.81 26.50 15.74
C PRO A 59 -20.15 25.16 15.39
N LYS A 60 -20.02 24.26 16.37
CA LYS A 60 -19.56 22.87 16.17
C LYS A 60 -20.55 22.04 15.36
N LYS A 61 -21.86 22.20 15.59
CA LYS A 61 -22.90 21.49 14.82
C LYS A 61 -22.97 22.00 13.38
N ALA A 62 -22.80 23.30 13.17
CA ALA A 62 -22.73 23.89 11.83
C ALA A 62 -21.54 23.36 11.02
N LEU A 63 -20.35 23.27 11.62
CA LEU A 63 -19.15 22.68 10.99
C LEU A 63 -19.37 21.21 10.61
N LEU A 64 -20.00 20.42 11.49
CA LEU A 64 -20.32 19.02 11.21
C LEU A 64 -21.31 18.88 10.03
N GLN A 65 -22.33 19.74 9.96
CA GLN A 65 -23.26 19.75 8.84
C GLN A 65 -22.55 20.06 7.51
N GLU A 66 -21.58 21.00 7.51
CA GLU A 66 -20.78 21.31 6.32
C GLU A 66 -19.96 20.09 5.85
N TYR A 67 -19.30 19.37 6.76
CA TYR A 67 -18.55 18.16 6.41
C TYR A 67 -19.45 17.03 5.93
N LEU A 68 -20.63 16.85 6.53
CA LEU A 68 -21.61 15.87 6.06
C LEU A 68 -22.10 16.22 4.65
N LYS A 69 -22.37 17.49 4.37
CA LYS A 69 -22.75 17.97 3.04
C LYS A 69 -21.63 17.70 2.03
N ARG A 70 -20.40 18.10 2.34
CA ARG A 70 -19.21 17.87 1.50
C ARG A 70 -18.97 16.39 1.23
N SER A 71 -19.17 15.54 2.24
CA SER A 71 -19.00 14.08 2.10
C SER A 71 -20.05 13.46 1.18
N LYS A 72 -21.30 13.97 1.21
CA LYS A 72 -22.38 13.50 0.35
C LYS A 72 -22.15 13.93 -1.10
N GLU A 73 -21.81 15.20 -1.31
CA GLU A 73 -21.57 15.78 -2.64
C GLU A 73 -20.37 15.12 -3.33
N ASN A 74 -19.28 14.84 -2.60
CA ASN A 74 -18.07 14.26 -3.16
C ASN A 74 -18.03 12.73 -3.15
N LYS A 75 -19.10 12.05 -2.69
CA LYS A 75 -19.09 10.59 -2.52
C LYS A 75 -18.66 9.86 -3.79
N ALA A 76 -19.27 10.18 -4.94
CA ALA A 76 -18.97 9.51 -6.21
C ALA A 76 -17.51 9.71 -6.65
N LYS A 77 -16.96 10.92 -6.45
CA LYS A 77 -15.56 11.23 -6.76
C LYS A 77 -14.62 10.44 -5.84
N ASN A 78 -14.87 10.47 -4.54
CA ASN A 78 -14.05 9.75 -3.55
C ASN A 78 -14.10 8.24 -3.77
N ASP A 79 -15.28 7.69 -4.07
CA ASP A 79 -15.44 6.25 -4.36
C ASP A 79 -14.67 5.85 -5.62
N LYS A 80 -14.73 6.68 -6.67
CA LYS A 80 -13.95 6.46 -7.89
C LYS A 80 -12.45 6.50 -7.61
N GLU A 81 -11.96 7.52 -6.92
CA GLU A 81 -10.54 7.64 -6.57
C GLU A 81 -10.05 6.46 -5.73
N ARG A 82 -10.88 5.99 -4.78
CA ARG A 82 -10.59 4.78 -3.98
C ARG A 82 -10.49 3.54 -4.84
N LEU A 83 -11.38 3.38 -5.83
CA LEU A 83 -11.34 2.23 -6.74
C LEU A 83 -10.14 2.33 -7.70
N ASP A 84 -9.89 3.50 -8.28
CA ASP A 84 -8.75 3.73 -9.17
C ASP A 84 -7.42 3.45 -8.45
N ASP A 85 -7.27 3.89 -7.20
CA ASP A 85 -6.08 3.59 -6.39
C ASP A 85 -5.96 2.09 -6.05
N TYR A 86 -7.09 1.45 -5.72
CA TYR A 86 -7.11 0.00 -5.51
C TYR A 86 -6.66 -0.76 -6.76
N TYR A 87 -7.20 -0.43 -7.94
CA TYR A 87 -6.81 -1.08 -9.17
C TYR A 87 -5.35 -0.83 -9.50
N ARG A 88 -4.88 0.41 -9.31
CA ARG A 88 -3.48 0.78 -9.52
C ARG A 88 -2.53 -0.03 -8.65
N ARG A 89 -2.78 -0.15 -7.34
CA ARG A 89 -1.87 -0.88 -6.44
C ARG A 89 -1.92 -2.39 -6.63
N ASN A 90 -3.07 -2.96 -6.99
CA ASN A 90 -3.24 -4.41 -7.04
C ASN A 90 -2.95 -5.01 -8.42
N TYR A 91 -3.17 -4.27 -9.51
CA TYR A 91 -3.04 -4.81 -10.88
C TYR A 91 -1.80 -4.32 -11.63
N LYS A 92 -1.04 -3.37 -11.07
CA LYS A 92 0.17 -2.85 -11.71
C LYS A 92 1.17 -3.96 -12.02
N ASP A 93 1.53 -4.78 -11.03
CA ASP A 93 2.56 -5.81 -11.20
C ASP A 93 2.15 -6.88 -12.24
N TYR A 94 0.88 -7.26 -12.25
CA TYR A 94 0.35 -8.21 -13.24
C TYR A 94 0.41 -7.64 -14.65
N PHE A 95 0.06 -6.37 -14.82
CA PHE A 95 0.13 -5.70 -16.11
C PHE A 95 1.57 -5.46 -16.55
N GLU A 96 2.48 -5.12 -15.63
CA GLU A 96 3.92 -5.01 -15.93
C GLU A 96 4.54 -6.35 -16.36
N PHE A 97 4.09 -7.47 -15.77
CA PHE A 97 4.47 -8.80 -16.23
C PHE A 97 4.00 -9.07 -17.67
N ILE A 98 2.73 -8.77 -17.98
CA ILE A 98 2.18 -8.90 -19.34
C ILE A 98 2.96 -8.01 -20.32
N GLU A 99 3.26 -6.78 -19.94
CA GLU A 99 4.07 -5.84 -20.74
C GLU A 99 5.41 -6.47 -21.16
N GLY A 100 6.07 -7.21 -20.27
CA GLY A 100 7.33 -7.91 -20.56
C GLY A 100 7.22 -8.87 -21.75
N SER A 101 6.13 -9.65 -21.83
CA SER A 101 5.85 -10.59 -22.93
C SER A 101 5.33 -9.93 -24.21
N VAL A 102 4.82 -8.71 -24.09
CA VAL A 102 4.12 -7.99 -25.16
C VAL A 102 5.04 -7.02 -25.90
N LYS A 103 6.15 -6.59 -25.26
CA LYS A 103 7.14 -5.65 -25.83
C LYS A 103 7.75 -6.08 -27.16
N ASP A 104 7.90 -7.38 -27.38
CA ASP A 104 8.53 -7.92 -28.58
C ASP A 104 7.54 -8.15 -29.73
N LYS A 105 6.23 -7.92 -29.51
CA LYS A 105 5.19 -8.12 -30.52
C LYS A 105 4.99 -6.84 -31.34
N THR A 106 4.81 -7.00 -32.65
CA THR A 106 4.38 -5.91 -33.55
C THR A 106 2.96 -5.46 -33.19
N GLU A 107 2.66 -4.17 -33.34
CA GLU A 107 1.39 -3.54 -32.94
C GLU A 107 0.13 -4.16 -33.60
N GLU A 108 0.30 -4.79 -34.75
CA GLU A 108 -0.74 -5.52 -35.50
C GLU A 108 -1.08 -6.88 -34.89
N LEU A 109 -0.16 -7.47 -34.11
CA LEU A 109 -0.36 -8.75 -33.41
C LEU A 109 -0.88 -8.57 -31.98
N LEU A 110 -1.04 -7.34 -31.52
CA LEU A 110 -1.55 -7.03 -30.18
C LEU A 110 -3.07 -7.20 -30.14
N SER A 111 -3.54 -8.00 -29.18
CA SER A 111 -4.95 -8.05 -28.80
C SER A 111 -5.43 -6.68 -28.33
N GLU A 112 -6.71 -6.36 -28.53
CA GLU A 112 -7.35 -5.15 -27.97
C GLU A 112 -7.09 -5.01 -26.47
N SER A 113 -7.16 -6.14 -25.74
CA SER A 113 -6.87 -6.20 -24.31
C SER A 113 -5.42 -5.83 -23.97
N GLU A 114 -4.44 -6.31 -24.74
CA GLU A 114 -3.03 -5.97 -24.56
C GLU A 114 -2.80 -4.48 -24.84
N LYS A 115 -3.43 -3.92 -25.87
CA LYS A 115 -3.37 -2.47 -26.17
C LYS A 115 -3.91 -1.65 -25.01
N ASP A 116 -5.03 -2.06 -24.42
CA ASP A 116 -5.65 -1.34 -23.30
C ASP A 116 -4.84 -1.46 -22.01
N ILE A 117 -4.22 -2.62 -21.75
CA ILE A 117 -3.28 -2.80 -20.64
C ILE A 117 -2.08 -1.86 -20.80
N LEU A 118 -1.50 -1.75 -22.00
CA LEU A 118 -0.38 -0.85 -22.27
C LEU A 118 -0.78 0.63 -22.05
N LYS A 119 -1.94 1.04 -22.55
CA LYS A 119 -2.48 2.40 -22.30
C LYS A 119 -2.68 2.66 -20.80
N TRP A 120 -3.22 1.68 -20.08
CA TRP A 120 -3.44 1.79 -18.64
C TRP A 120 -2.09 1.93 -17.90
N LEU A 121 -1.09 1.13 -18.25
CA LEU A 121 0.25 1.22 -17.66
C LEU A 121 0.89 2.58 -17.92
N GLN A 122 0.83 3.08 -19.16
CA GLN A 122 1.36 4.41 -19.49
C GLN A 122 0.73 5.52 -18.63
N LYS A 123 -0.59 5.42 -18.38
CA LYS A 123 -1.32 6.38 -17.54
C LYS A 123 -0.97 6.26 -16.05
N ASN A 124 -0.65 5.06 -15.56
CA ASN A 124 -0.58 4.74 -14.13
C ASN A 124 0.83 4.39 -13.59
N ARG A 125 1.88 4.44 -14.41
CA ARG A 125 3.26 4.08 -14.02
C ARG A 125 3.92 5.06 -13.03
N LYS A 126 3.34 6.24 -12.83
CA LYS A 126 3.84 7.29 -11.92
C LYS A 126 3.76 6.89 -10.44
#